data_AF-A0A6A6ELL7-F1
#
_entry.id   AF-A0A6A6ELL7-F1
#
_cell.length_a   1.000
_cell.length_b   1.000
_cell.length_c   1.000
_cell.angle_alpha   90.00
_cell.angle_beta   90.00
_cell.angle_gamma   90.00
#
_symmetry.space_group_name_H-M   'P 1'
#
loop_
_entity.id
_entity.type
_entity.pdbx_description
1 polymer ?
#
loop_
_entity_poly.entity_id
_entity_poly.type
_entity_poly.pdbx_seq_one_letter_code
_entity_poly.pdbx_strand_id
1 'polypeptide(L)'
;MADSVCSSATCRLPLHDVLNWSPFRIDALGIITMIGVEQVDSAVGRLVRSRYAEYLPLLGAFVFASDQFADARSGYVLYNISAGITTTSMAGWFARWCIAQNFSRSDNMVRWSVDSTPKKVFPQRWDMVLASFIGVVSHGCIIALTVLQGDYWGLANAISMAISVLVRSHVIKQNRQALDAAAERAQNGGSVNNTEAKFLVILPDAKMITMYAPWDIVKTCFIDNPLPANPRLYYIIRMMGWAGFAVQAITLGMSGLATQIVTVFIMVISTLLTHFKAGCDDHIVGTRLRAQLQKLEMKRRQDVYVALQLEDYEEESMLQWNLMPHKTQSPMSKQWWDDYFTKKSSRNSSVVEKVSSAPVDSAMNSPV
;
A
#
# COMPACT_ATOMS: atom_id res chain seq x y z
N MET A 1 26.85 10.55 54.48
CA MET A 1 27.02 9.54 55.54
C MET A 1 26.80 8.20 54.87
N ALA A 2 27.89 7.43 54.75
CA ALA A 2 27.98 6.06 54.28
C ALA A 2 27.27 5.71 52.95
N ASP A 3 28.09 5.64 51.90
CA ASP A 3 27.87 4.83 50.71
C ASP A 3 27.30 3.47 51.12
N SER A 4 26.00 3.27 50.90
CA SER A 4 25.46 1.93 50.80
C SER A 4 26.09 1.33 49.56
N VAL A 5 27.16 0.55 49.76
CA VAL A 5 27.84 -0.20 48.71
C VAL A 5 26.79 -1.08 48.04
N CYS A 6 26.25 -0.59 46.92
CA CYS A 6 25.32 -1.37 46.14
C CYS A 6 26.13 -2.53 45.54
N SER A 7 25.83 -3.74 46.00
CA SER A 7 26.57 -4.96 45.70
C SER A 7 26.21 -5.56 44.34
N SER A 8 25.19 -5.03 43.65
CA SER A 8 24.79 -5.48 42.33
C SER A 8 25.57 -4.73 41.23
N ALA A 9 25.98 -5.47 40.19
CA ALA A 9 26.68 -4.91 39.04
C ALA A 9 25.88 -3.80 38.33
N THR A 10 24.55 -3.79 38.47
CA THR A 10 23.64 -2.80 37.89
C THR A 10 23.79 -1.40 38.48
N CYS A 11 24.18 -1.29 39.75
CA CYS A 11 24.36 0.02 40.41
C CYS A 11 25.62 0.77 39.95
N ARG A 12 26.51 0.13 39.19
CA ARG A 12 27.71 0.77 38.60
C ARG A 12 27.47 1.32 37.21
N LEU A 13 26.24 1.21 36.69
CA LEU A 13 25.90 1.66 35.35
C LEU A 13 25.66 3.18 35.33
N PRO A 14 26.08 3.87 34.26
CA PRO A 14 26.14 5.33 34.23
C PRO A 14 24.78 6.03 34.26
N LEU A 15 23.70 5.34 33.86
CA LEU A 15 22.34 5.88 33.86
C LEU A 15 21.43 5.21 34.90
N HIS A 16 22.00 4.56 35.91
CA HIS A 16 21.21 3.85 36.92
C HIS A 16 20.25 4.78 37.68
N ASP A 17 20.65 6.02 37.97
CA ASP A 17 19.81 7.00 38.67
C ASP A 17 18.53 7.36 37.88
N VAL A 18 18.59 7.28 36.55
CA VAL A 18 17.45 7.53 35.66
C VAL A 18 16.41 6.41 35.76
N LEU A 19 16.80 5.20 36.17
CA LEU A 19 15.88 4.08 36.35
C LEU A 19 14.83 4.35 37.44
N ASN A 20 15.24 5.03 38.51
CA ASN A 20 14.37 5.38 39.65
C ASN A 20 13.57 6.67 39.42
N TRP A 21 13.78 7.36 38.30
CA TRP A 21 13.08 8.59 37.98
C TRP A 21 11.64 8.31 37.52
N SER A 22 10.67 8.58 38.40
CA SER A 22 9.24 8.38 38.11
C SER A 22 8.34 9.47 38.73
N PRO A 23 8.39 10.73 38.24
CA PRO A 23 7.54 11.82 38.75
C PRO A 23 6.04 11.62 38.46
N PHE A 24 5.68 10.80 37.48
CA PHE A 24 4.30 10.48 37.11
C PHE A 24 4.22 9.08 36.49
N ARG A 25 3.00 8.56 36.32
CA ARG A 25 2.73 7.26 35.67
C ARG A 25 2.07 7.49 34.32
N ILE A 26 2.60 6.87 33.27
CA ILE A 26 1.99 6.85 31.93
C ILE A 26 1.39 5.47 31.71
N ASP A 27 0.17 5.41 31.17
CA ASP A 27 -0.35 4.18 30.56
C ASP A 27 0.18 4.03 29.12
N ALA A 28 1.44 3.62 29.01
CA ALA A 28 2.10 3.44 27.72
C ALA A 28 1.49 2.28 26.92
N LEU A 29 0.82 1.33 27.61
CA LEU A 29 0.17 0.18 27.00
C LEU A 29 -1.06 0.60 26.18
N GLY A 30 -1.94 1.41 26.76
CA GLY A 30 -3.11 1.95 26.03
C GLY A 30 -2.72 2.74 24.78
N ILE A 31 -1.65 3.53 24.88
CA ILE A 31 -1.10 4.31 23.75
C ILE A 31 -0.67 3.39 22.60
N ILE A 32 0.05 2.30 22.88
CA ILE A 32 0.61 1.44 21.82
C ILE A 32 -0.41 0.51 21.20
N THR A 33 -1.40 0.11 21.98
CA THR A 33 -2.44 -0.82 21.54
C THR A 33 -3.52 -0.14 20.72
N MET A 34 -3.86 1.13 20.99
CA MET A 34 -4.99 1.79 20.32
C MET A 34 -4.57 2.89 19.35
N ILE A 35 -3.51 3.64 19.62
CA ILE A 35 -3.15 4.79 18.78
C ILE A 35 -2.37 4.31 17.55
N GLY A 36 -2.80 4.75 16.36
CA GLY A 36 -2.05 4.51 15.13
C GLY A 36 -2.43 3.23 14.38
N VAL A 37 -3.29 2.36 14.93
CA VAL A 37 -3.65 1.06 14.32
C VAL A 37 -4.20 1.23 12.91
N GLU A 38 -5.22 2.09 12.74
CA GLU A 38 -5.84 2.35 11.44
C GLU A 38 -4.85 3.00 10.46
N GLN A 39 -3.98 3.89 10.96
CA GLN A 39 -2.98 4.58 10.16
C GLN A 39 -1.92 3.61 9.66
N VAL A 40 -1.46 2.67 10.49
CA VAL A 40 -0.49 1.64 10.14
C VAL A 40 -1.11 0.63 9.17
N ASP A 41 -2.33 0.15 9.46
CA ASP A 41 -3.08 -0.74 8.57
C ASP A 41 -3.22 -0.13 7.17
N SER A 42 -3.69 1.13 7.12
CA SER A 42 -3.89 1.85 5.86
C SER A 42 -2.58 2.13 5.13
N ALA A 43 -1.51 2.56 5.83
CA ALA A 43 -0.25 2.94 5.20
C ALA A 43 0.57 1.74 4.73
N VAL A 44 0.65 0.67 5.53
CA VAL A 44 1.47 -0.51 5.24
C VAL A 44 0.74 -1.51 4.35
N GLY A 45 -0.58 -1.65 4.53
CA GLY A 45 -1.40 -2.57 3.74
C GLY A 45 -1.40 -2.27 2.23
N ARG A 46 -0.95 -1.09 1.80
CA ARG A 46 -0.77 -0.74 0.37
C ARG A 46 0.29 -1.58 -0.34
N LEU A 47 1.14 -2.29 0.42
CA LEU A 47 2.27 -3.07 -0.09
C LEU A 47 3.32 -2.27 -0.88
N VAL A 48 3.29 -0.93 -0.78
CA VAL A 48 4.31 -0.03 -1.33
C VAL A 48 5.55 -0.04 -0.42
N ARG A 49 6.75 0.07 -1.00
CA ARG A 49 8.01 0.15 -0.24
C ARG A 49 8.25 1.57 0.25
N SER A 50 8.79 1.71 1.47
CA SER A 50 9.31 2.98 1.97
C SER A 50 10.84 2.93 2.06
N ARG A 51 11.51 3.99 1.62
CA ARG A 51 12.96 4.15 1.72
C ARG A 51 13.45 4.36 3.15
N TYR A 52 12.61 4.89 4.03
CA TYR A 52 13.02 5.31 5.37
C TYR A 52 12.32 4.52 6.48
N ALA A 53 11.05 4.17 6.31
CA ALA A 53 10.22 3.64 7.39
C ALA A 53 10.06 2.10 7.35
N GLU A 54 10.63 1.41 6.37
CA GLU A 54 10.40 -0.03 6.17
C GLU A 54 10.77 -0.87 7.38
N TYR A 55 11.85 -0.54 8.11
CA TYR A 55 12.35 -1.29 9.28
C TYR A 55 12.24 -0.52 10.60
N LEU A 56 11.45 0.56 10.63
CA LEU A 56 11.18 1.28 11.86
C LEU A 56 10.16 0.53 12.75
N PRO A 57 10.24 0.67 14.08
CA PRO A 57 9.23 0.09 14.97
C PRO A 57 7.93 0.87 14.85
N LEU A 58 6.83 0.19 14.53
CA LEU A 58 5.52 0.81 14.35
C LEU A 58 4.60 0.46 15.51
N LEU A 59 3.61 1.33 15.76
CA LEU A 59 2.48 1.02 16.63
C LEU A 59 1.61 -0.09 16.01
N GLY A 60 0.77 -0.73 16.81
CA GLY A 60 -0.16 -1.74 16.30
C GLY A 60 0.51 -2.99 15.71
N ALA A 61 1.59 -3.49 16.31
CA ALA A 61 2.28 -4.71 15.84
C ALA A 61 1.32 -5.92 15.65
N PHE A 62 0.25 -5.98 16.46
CA PHE A 62 -0.78 -7.00 16.34
C PHE A 62 -1.50 -7.00 14.98
N VAL A 63 -1.56 -5.87 14.25
CA VAL A 63 -2.18 -5.78 12.91
C VAL A 63 -1.52 -6.76 11.93
N PHE A 64 -0.21 -6.94 12.05
CA PHE A 64 0.54 -7.90 11.22
C PHE A 64 0.38 -9.34 11.71
N ALA A 65 0.28 -9.53 13.02
CA ALA A 65 0.06 -10.84 13.61
C ALA A 65 -1.35 -11.37 13.29
N SER A 66 -2.36 -10.49 13.24
CA SER A 66 -3.75 -10.82 12.93
C SER A 66 -4.08 -10.89 11.44
N ASP A 67 -3.16 -10.50 10.55
CA ASP A 67 -3.36 -10.37 9.09
C ASP A 67 -4.28 -9.23 8.65
N GLN A 68 -4.69 -8.34 9.55
CA GLN A 68 -5.68 -7.29 9.25
C GLN A 68 -5.27 -6.41 8.05
N PHE A 69 -3.96 -6.18 7.87
CA PHE A 69 -3.43 -5.40 6.74
C PHE A 69 -3.65 -6.03 5.36
N ALA A 70 -3.89 -7.35 5.29
CA ALA A 70 -4.14 -8.09 4.05
C ALA A 70 -5.64 -8.27 3.77
N ASP A 71 -6.50 -8.08 4.78
CA ASP A 71 -7.95 -8.27 4.65
C ASP A 71 -8.54 -7.38 3.55
N ALA A 72 -9.48 -7.97 2.79
CA ALA A 72 -10.26 -7.27 1.80
C ALA A 72 -11.10 -6.17 2.48
N ARG A 73 -11.20 -5.00 1.86
CA ARG A 73 -12.03 -3.89 2.37
C ARG A 73 -13.33 -3.80 1.60
N SER A 74 -14.43 -3.63 2.34
CA SER A 74 -15.75 -3.35 1.78
C SER A 74 -15.95 -1.86 1.50
N GLY A 75 -17.03 -1.52 0.80
CA GLY A 75 -17.37 -0.13 0.47
C GLY A 75 -16.80 0.38 -0.85
N TYR A 76 -16.31 -0.54 -1.70
CA TYR A 76 -15.83 -0.24 -3.04
C TYR A 76 -16.71 -0.94 -4.06
N VAL A 77 -16.76 -0.38 -5.27
CA VAL A 77 -17.34 -1.08 -6.42
C VAL A 77 -16.37 -0.99 -7.58
N LEU A 78 -15.93 -2.14 -8.06
CA LEU A 78 -15.11 -2.25 -9.26
C LEU A 78 -16.01 -2.71 -10.41
N TYR A 79 -16.01 -1.92 -11.47
CA TYR A 79 -16.67 -2.25 -12.74
C TYR A 79 -15.58 -2.58 -13.74
N ASN A 80 -15.40 -3.85 -14.08
CA ASN A 80 -14.61 -4.25 -15.21
C ASN A 80 -15.48 -4.08 -16.47
N ILE A 81 -15.35 -2.92 -17.11
CA ILE A 81 -16.17 -2.53 -18.26
C ILE A 81 -15.94 -3.51 -19.39
N SER A 82 -14.68 -3.78 -19.72
CA SER A 82 -14.35 -4.61 -20.87
C SER A 82 -14.80 -6.06 -20.68
N ALA A 83 -14.88 -6.55 -19.43
CA ALA A 83 -15.42 -7.88 -19.13
C ALA A 83 -16.94 -7.91 -18.86
N GLY A 84 -17.61 -6.77 -18.73
CA GLY A 84 -19.01 -6.73 -18.32
C GLY A 84 -19.25 -7.28 -16.90
N ILE A 85 -18.28 -7.19 -15.99
CA ILE A 85 -18.37 -7.72 -14.62
C ILE A 85 -18.30 -6.59 -13.59
N THR A 86 -19.14 -6.67 -12.57
CA THR A 86 -19.07 -5.79 -11.39
C THR A 86 -18.81 -6.62 -10.13
N THR A 87 -17.96 -6.11 -9.25
CA THR A 87 -17.69 -6.70 -7.92
C THR A 87 -17.64 -5.62 -6.85
N THR A 88 -18.15 -5.94 -5.67
CA THR A 88 -18.13 -5.07 -4.48
C THR A 88 -16.97 -5.40 -3.52
N SER A 89 -16.14 -6.39 -3.89
CA SER A 89 -14.96 -6.80 -3.13
C SER A 89 -13.72 -6.67 -4.00
N MET A 90 -12.67 -6.07 -3.42
CA MET A 90 -11.37 -5.88 -4.06
C MET A 90 -10.26 -6.34 -3.11
N ALA A 91 -9.10 -6.61 -3.69
CA ALA A 91 -7.90 -6.94 -2.94
C ALA A 91 -7.59 -5.86 -1.89
N GLY A 92 -7.24 -6.30 -0.68
CA GLY A 92 -7.06 -5.42 0.48
C GLY A 92 -5.97 -4.37 0.25
N TRP A 93 -4.91 -4.76 -0.47
CA TRP A 93 -3.82 -3.85 -0.81
C TRP A 93 -4.23 -2.78 -1.81
N PHE A 94 -5.05 -3.15 -2.80
CA PHE A 94 -5.46 -2.28 -3.89
C PHE A 94 -6.42 -1.21 -3.38
N ALA A 95 -7.39 -1.61 -2.55
CA ALA A 95 -8.29 -0.67 -1.87
C ALA A 95 -7.52 0.38 -1.05
N ARG A 96 -6.54 -0.06 -0.25
CA ARG A 96 -5.68 0.84 0.55
C ARG A 96 -4.81 1.74 -0.33
N TRP A 97 -4.26 1.21 -1.42
CA TRP A 97 -3.49 2.00 -2.38
C TRP A 97 -4.35 3.11 -2.98
N CYS A 98 -5.58 2.82 -3.37
CA CYS A 98 -6.52 3.78 -3.94
C CYS A 98 -6.90 4.90 -2.96
N ILE A 99 -7.24 4.59 -1.71
CA ILE A 99 -7.55 5.61 -0.68
C ILE A 99 -6.37 6.55 -0.46
N ALA A 100 -5.17 5.98 -0.49
CA ALA A 100 -3.96 6.72 -0.21
C ALA A 100 -3.64 7.74 -1.29
N GLN A 101 -4.12 7.57 -2.52
CA GLN A 101 -3.89 8.54 -3.59
C GLN A 101 -4.84 9.73 -3.45
N ASN A 102 -4.33 10.94 -3.71
CA ASN A 102 -5.14 12.16 -3.71
C ASN A 102 -5.89 12.33 -5.04
N PHE A 103 -6.87 11.47 -5.31
CA PHE A 103 -7.71 11.58 -6.50
C PHE A 103 -8.74 12.71 -6.39
N SER A 104 -8.88 13.47 -7.46
CA SER A 104 -10.01 14.36 -7.80
C SER A 104 -11.11 13.60 -8.55
N ARG A 105 -12.37 14.06 -8.45
CA ARG A 105 -13.57 13.37 -8.93
C ARG A 105 -13.65 13.04 -10.42
N SER A 106 -12.98 13.79 -11.29
CA SER A 106 -13.13 13.68 -12.76
C SER A 106 -11.82 13.68 -13.54
N ASP A 107 -10.69 13.83 -12.86
CA ASP A 107 -9.46 14.26 -13.51
C ASP A 107 -8.36 13.20 -13.47
N ASN A 108 -8.60 12.04 -12.86
CA ASN A 108 -7.53 11.06 -12.64
C ASN A 108 -7.78 9.77 -13.40
N MET A 109 -6.76 9.37 -14.13
CA MET A 109 -6.69 8.11 -14.84
C MET A 109 -5.43 7.37 -14.40
N VAL A 110 -5.56 6.08 -14.11
CA VAL A 110 -4.43 5.24 -13.71
C VAL A 110 -4.20 4.16 -14.76
N ARG A 111 -3.01 4.12 -15.32
CA ARG A 111 -2.59 3.02 -16.20
C ARG A 111 -1.67 2.09 -15.44
N TRP A 112 -2.08 0.85 -15.32
CA TRP A 112 -1.30 -0.22 -14.72
C TRP A 112 -0.52 -0.94 -15.79
N SER A 113 0.76 -1.18 -15.54
CA SER A 113 1.60 -2.01 -16.38
C SER A 113 2.33 -3.05 -15.53
N VAL A 114 2.62 -4.20 -16.13
CA VAL A 114 3.46 -5.23 -15.53
C VAL A 114 4.84 -5.12 -16.18
N ASP A 115 5.85 -4.73 -15.39
CA ASP A 115 7.23 -4.70 -15.86
C ASP A 115 7.71 -6.15 -16.07
N SER A 116 8.08 -6.51 -17.30
CA SER A 116 8.51 -7.87 -17.70
C SER A 116 9.83 -8.28 -17.04
N THR A 117 10.68 -7.30 -16.74
CA THR A 117 11.88 -7.50 -15.93
C THR A 117 11.67 -6.83 -14.58
N PRO A 118 11.91 -7.52 -13.45
CA PRO A 118 11.89 -6.87 -12.16
C PRO A 118 12.93 -5.74 -12.20
N LYS A 119 12.53 -4.53 -11.81
CA LYS A 119 13.42 -3.36 -11.83
C LYS A 119 14.76 -3.72 -11.18
N LYS A 120 15.86 -3.36 -11.85
CA LYS A 120 17.23 -3.72 -11.43
C LYS A 120 17.40 -3.45 -9.93
N VAL A 121 17.88 -4.49 -9.25
CA VAL A 121 18.06 -4.63 -7.80
C VAL A 121 18.95 -3.54 -7.16
N PHE A 122 19.67 -2.75 -7.96
CA PHE A 122 20.76 -1.87 -7.48
C PHE A 122 20.28 -0.62 -6.70
N PRO A 123 19.44 0.29 -7.23
CA PRO A 123 18.87 1.38 -6.43
C PRO A 123 18.04 0.86 -5.25
N GLN A 124 17.35 -0.28 -5.44
CA GLN A 124 16.50 -0.90 -4.44
C GLN A 124 17.29 -1.50 -3.25
N ARG A 125 18.53 -1.96 -3.47
CA ARG A 125 19.42 -2.43 -2.39
C ARG A 125 19.89 -1.29 -1.51
N TRP A 126 20.23 -0.13 -2.09
CA TRP A 126 20.64 1.04 -1.31
C TRP A 126 19.49 1.56 -0.45
N ASP A 127 18.27 1.58 -0.98
CA ASP A 127 17.09 1.96 -0.21
C ASP A 127 16.83 0.98 0.94
N MET A 128 17.03 -0.32 0.70
CA MET A 128 16.94 -1.34 1.75
C MET A 128 18.02 -1.16 2.81
N VAL A 129 19.28 -0.95 2.41
CA VAL A 129 20.41 -0.72 3.32
C VAL A 129 20.19 0.54 4.14
N LEU A 130 19.70 1.62 3.53
CA LEU A 130 19.39 2.87 4.22
C LEU A 130 18.26 2.69 5.24
N ALA A 131 17.15 2.06 4.84
CA ALA A 131 16.05 1.76 5.75
C ALA A 131 16.51 0.85 6.90
N SER A 132 17.35 -0.15 6.62
CA SER A 132 17.90 -1.04 7.64
C SER A 132 18.86 -0.30 8.57
N PHE A 133 19.69 0.59 8.06
CA PHE A 133 20.58 1.42 8.87
C PHE A 133 19.80 2.32 9.81
N ILE A 134 18.77 3.03 9.31
CA ILE A 134 17.88 3.85 10.13
C ILE A 134 17.21 2.99 11.21
N GLY A 135 16.67 1.83 10.82
CA GLY A 135 16.05 0.89 11.76
C GLY A 135 17.00 0.39 12.85
N VAL A 136 18.23 0.00 12.49
CA VAL A 136 19.27 -0.46 13.42
C VAL A 136 19.69 0.65 14.37
N VAL A 137 19.86 1.88 13.88
CA VAL A 137 20.19 3.03 14.73
C VAL A 137 19.05 3.30 15.72
N SER A 138 17.79 3.34 15.27
CA SER A 138 16.65 3.55 16.15
C SER A 138 16.51 2.47 17.23
N HIS A 139 16.69 1.19 16.89
CA HIS A 139 16.65 0.10 17.87
C HIS A 139 17.89 0.10 18.77
N GLY A 140 19.06 0.37 18.21
CA GLY A 140 20.34 0.45 18.92
C GLY A 140 20.31 1.50 20.02
N CYS A 141 19.68 2.66 19.78
CA CYS A 141 19.48 3.68 20.80
C CYS A 141 18.68 3.17 22.01
N ILE A 142 17.60 2.43 21.79
CA ILE A 142 16.78 1.87 22.88
C ILE A 142 17.54 0.77 23.61
N ILE A 143 18.20 -0.14 22.89
CA ILE A 143 19.01 -1.20 23.50
C ILE A 143 20.13 -0.59 24.34
N ALA A 144 20.87 0.38 23.80
CA ALA A 144 21.94 1.07 24.52
C ALA A 144 21.40 1.75 25.79
N LEU A 145 20.28 2.47 25.70
CA LEU A 145 19.64 3.09 26.87
C LEU A 145 19.32 2.07 27.96
N THR A 146 18.66 0.96 27.60
CA THR A 146 18.24 -0.07 28.56
C THR A 146 19.43 -0.78 29.22
N VAL A 147 20.49 -1.05 28.46
CA VAL A 147 21.73 -1.65 28.98
C VAL A 147 22.47 -0.68 29.91
N LEU A 148 22.54 0.61 29.55
CA LEU A 148 23.18 1.65 30.37
C LEU A 148 22.39 2.00 31.64
N GLN A 149 21.09 1.72 31.68
CA GLN A 149 20.24 1.87 32.87
C GLN A 149 20.24 0.62 33.76
N GLY A 150 20.52 -0.55 33.18
CA GLY A 150 20.31 -1.84 33.83
C GLY A 150 18.84 -2.27 33.87
N ASP A 151 18.02 -1.75 32.94
CA ASP A 151 16.59 -2.04 32.84
C ASP A 151 16.36 -3.33 32.03
N TYR A 152 16.30 -4.47 32.73
CA TYR A 152 16.04 -5.77 32.08
C TYR A 152 14.64 -5.86 31.45
N TRP A 153 13.63 -5.19 32.04
CA TRP A 153 12.29 -5.11 31.46
C TRP A 153 12.31 -4.28 30.17
N GLY A 154 13.00 -3.14 30.21
CA GLY A 154 13.25 -2.31 29.04
C GLY A 154 13.99 -3.05 27.92
N LEU A 155 15.01 -3.86 28.25
CA LEU A 155 15.74 -4.68 27.29
C LEU A 155 14.84 -5.73 26.64
N ALA A 156 14.03 -6.42 27.44
CA ALA A 156 13.06 -7.39 26.93
C ALA A 156 12.04 -6.73 25.99
N ASN A 157 11.56 -5.52 26.33
CA ASN A 157 10.71 -4.71 25.46
C ASN A 157 11.40 -4.37 24.11
N ALA A 158 12.68 -3.95 24.15
CA ALA A 158 13.45 -3.62 22.95
C ALA A 158 13.64 -4.84 22.02
N ILE A 159 13.93 -6.02 22.59
CA ILE A 159 14.04 -7.27 21.84
C ILE A 159 12.69 -7.65 21.22
N SER A 160 11.60 -7.54 21.99
CA SER A 160 10.26 -7.85 21.52
C SER A 160 9.84 -6.95 20.36
N MET A 161 10.15 -5.66 20.45
CA MET A 161 9.94 -4.69 19.39
C MET A 161 10.75 -5.01 18.13
N ALA A 162 12.01 -5.45 18.27
CA ALA A 162 12.83 -5.90 17.15
C ALA A 162 12.23 -7.13 16.45
N ILE A 163 11.70 -8.09 17.23
CA ILE A 163 10.98 -9.26 16.69
C ILE A 163 9.74 -8.79 15.90
N SER A 164 8.96 -7.85 16.42
CA SER A 164 7.80 -7.28 15.73
C SER A 164 8.16 -6.67 14.37
N VAL A 165 9.30 -5.96 14.28
CA VAL A 165 9.81 -5.42 13.00
C VAL A 165 10.22 -6.53 12.04
N LEU A 166 10.90 -7.58 12.52
CA LEU A 166 11.29 -8.72 11.69
C LEU A 166 10.06 -9.46 11.15
N VAL A 167 9.09 -9.76 12.01
CA VAL A 167 7.82 -10.40 11.64
C VAL A 167 7.11 -9.57 10.57
N ARG A 168 6.92 -8.28 10.81
CA ARG A 168 6.31 -7.34 9.87
C ARG A 168 7.04 -7.34 8.52
N SER A 169 8.36 -7.20 8.53
CA SER A 169 9.14 -7.16 7.28
C SER A 169 9.01 -8.45 6.47
N HIS A 170 8.97 -9.60 7.15
CA HIS A 170 8.82 -10.90 6.51
C HIS A 170 7.42 -11.09 5.92
N VAL A 171 6.39 -10.78 6.70
CA VAL A 171 4.98 -10.89 6.31
C VAL A 171 4.67 -10.00 5.10
N ILE A 172 5.11 -8.74 5.11
CA ILE A 172 4.96 -7.82 3.97
C ILE A 172 5.72 -8.34 2.74
N LYS A 173 6.96 -8.82 2.93
CA LYS A 173 7.76 -9.37 1.83
C LYS A 173 7.06 -10.56 1.17
N GLN A 174 6.49 -11.48 1.95
CA GLN A 174 5.74 -12.61 1.40
C GLN A 174 4.50 -12.17 0.60
N ASN A 175 3.73 -11.20 1.11
CA ASN A 175 2.57 -10.65 0.38
C ASN A 175 2.97 -9.98 -0.94
N ARG A 176 4.06 -9.19 -0.93
CA ARG A 176 4.60 -8.59 -2.16
C ARG A 176 5.05 -9.65 -3.16
N GLN A 177 5.71 -10.71 -2.69
CA GLN A 177 6.13 -11.83 -3.54
C GLN A 177 4.94 -12.61 -4.10
N ALA A 178 3.87 -12.79 -3.33
CA ALA A 178 2.63 -13.41 -3.80
C ALA A 178 2.00 -12.59 -4.92
N LEU A 179 1.95 -11.26 -4.73
CA LEU A 179 1.45 -10.32 -5.74
C LEU A 179 2.31 -10.33 -7.01
N ASP A 180 3.64 -10.30 -6.87
CA ASP A 180 4.56 -10.37 -8.00
C ASP A 180 4.42 -11.70 -8.77
N ALA A 181 4.24 -12.82 -8.07
CA ALA A 181 4.01 -14.13 -8.67
C ALA A 181 2.65 -14.23 -9.37
N ALA A 182 1.61 -13.59 -8.82
CA ALA A 182 0.30 -13.52 -9.47
C ALA A 182 0.37 -12.69 -10.76
N ALA A 183 1.02 -11.53 -10.72
CA ALA A 183 1.24 -10.69 -11.90
C ALA A 183 2.05 -11.40 -12.99
N GLU A 184 3.08 -12.15 -12.61
CA GLU A 184 3.89 -12.94 -13.55
C GLU A 184 3.10 -14.09 -14.19
N ARG A 185 2.31 -14.84 -13.41
CA ARG A 185 1.46 -15.91 -13.93
C ARG A 185 0.40 -15.37 -14.89
N ALA A 186 -0.20 -14.25 -14.55
CA ALA A 186 -1.16 -13.56 -15.40
C ALA A 186 -0.53 -13.15 -16.74
N GLN A 187 0.70 -12.62 -16.72
CA GLN A 187 1.43 -12.25 -17.93
C GLN A 187 1.82 -13.47 -18.80
N ASN A 188 2.22 -14.58 -18.18
CA ASN A 188 2.65 -15.78 -18.91
C ASN A 188 1.47 -16.64 -19.41
N GLY A 189 0.31 -16.57 -18.75
CA GLY A 189 -0.91 -17.29 -19.14
C GLY A 189 -1.80 -16.53 -20.13
N GLY A 190 -1.55 -15.22 -20.32
CA GLY A 190 -2.30 -14.36 -21.21
C GLY A 190 -2.01 -14.60 -22.69
N SER A 191 -3.07 -14.61 -23.49
CA SER A 191 -3.01 -14.62 -24.96
C SER A 191 -2.17 -13.44 -25.47
N VAL A 192 -1.47 -13.64 -26.60
CA VAL A 192 -0.52 -12.74 -27.29
C VAL A 192 -1.11 -11.35 -27.65
N ASN A 193 -2.38 -11.10 -27.36
CA ASN A 193 -3.01 -9.80 -27.57
C ASN A 193 -2.85 -8.94 -26.31
N ASN A 194 -2.05 -7.89 -26.41
CA ASN A 194 -1.81 -6.85 -25.41
C ASN A 194 -3.07 -5.98 -25.16
N THR A 195 -4.21 -6.62 -24.87
CA THR A 195 -5.50 -5.96 -24.67
C THR A 195 -5.58 -5.42 -23.25
N GLU A 196 -5.71 -4.11 -23.14
CA GLU A 196 -5.95 -3.44 -21.87
C GLU A 196 -7.44 -3.51 -21.52
N ALA A 197 -7.74 -4.05 -20.34
CA ALA A 197 -9.05 -3.96 -19.75
C ALA A 197 -9.28 -2.56 -19.20
N LYS A 198 -10.44 -1.98 -19.54
CA LYS A 198 -10.95 -0.73 -18.97
C LYS A 198 -11.77 -1.07 -17.74
N PHE A 199 -11.46 -0.44 -16.62
CA PHE A 199 -12.25 -0.63 -15.41
C PHE A 199 -12.40 0.67 -14.62
N LEU A 200 -13.52 0.78 -13.90
CA LEU A 200 -13.85 1.89 -13.03
C LEU A 200 -13.86 1.41 -11.59
N VAL A 201 -13.29 2.23 -10.70
CA VAL A 201 -13.35 2.00 -9.26
C VAL A 201 -14.10 3.15 -8.62
N ILE A 202 -15.20 2.84 -7.93
CA ILE A 202 -15.89 3.78 -7.05
C ILE A 202 -15.36 3.59 -5.64
N LEU A 203 -14.83 4.68 -5.08
CA LEU A 203 -14.33 4.75 -3.71
C LEU A 203 -15.47 5.03 -2.71
N PRO A 204 -15.24 4.77 -1.40
CA PRO A 204 -16.21 5.08 -0.34
C PRO A 204 -16.60 6.56 -0.26
N ASP A 205 -15.75 7.47 -0.73
CA ASP A 205 -16.02 8.92 -0.80
C ASP A 205 -16.77 9.34 -2.09
N ALA A 206 -17.33 8.37 -2.81
CA ALA A 206 -18.03 8.51 -4.08
C ALA A 206 -17.19 9.09 -5.23
N LYS A 207 -15.86 9.14 -5.09
CA LYS A 207 -14.98 9.41 -6.23
C LYS A 207 -14.94 8.20 -7.14
N MET A 208 -14.95 8.47 -8.43
CA MET A 208 -14.81 7.46 -9.47
C MET A 208 -13.45 7.63 -10.14
N ILE A 209 -12.70 6.54 -10.25
CA ILE A 209 -11.39 6.52 -10.88
C ILE A 209 -11.46 5.63 -12.09
N THR A 210 -10.91 6.13 -13.21
CA THR A 210 -10.77 5.36 -14.42
C THR A 210 -9.41 4.70 -14.48
N MET A 211 -9.38 3.39 -14.73
CA MET A 211 -8.16 2.63 -14.76
C MET A 211 -8.07 1.73 -15.98
N TYR A 212 -6.83 1.49 -16.41
CA TYR A 212 -6.49 0.56 -17.47
C TYR A 212 -5.46 -0.42 -16.93
N ALA A 213 -5.58 -1.68 -17.27
CA ALA A 213 -4.61 -2.70 -16.89
C ALA A 213 -4.64 -3.85 -17.89
N PRO A 214 -3.56 -4.64 -18.01
CA PRO A 214 -3.61 -5.93 -18.68
C PRO A 214 -4.76 -6.78 -18.14
N TRP A 215 -5.49 -7.42 -19.04
CA TRP A 215 -6.72 -8.15 -18.70
C TRP A 215 -6.55 -9.13 -17.54
N ASP A 216 -5.50 -9.95 -17.60
CA ASP A 216 -5.29 -11.06 -16.67
C ASP A 216 -4.95 -10.59 -15.24
N ILE A 217 -4.39 -9.38 -15.07
CA ILE A 217 -4.05 -8.86 -13.75
C ILE A 217 -5.24 -8.28 -12.99
N VAL A 218 -6.31 -7.86 -13.70
CA VAL A 218 -7.48 -7.26 -13.02
C VAL A 218 -8.08 -8.26 -12.05
N LYS A 219 -8.34 -9.49 -12.50
CA LYS A 219 -8.88 -10.53 -11.65
C LYS A 219 -7.84 -10.99 -10.61
N THR A 220 -6.66 -11.38 -11.06
CA THR A 220 -5.68 -12.08 -10.21
C THR A 220 -4.98 -11.20 -9.17
N CYS A 221 -4.87 -9.89 -9.42
CA CYS A 221 -4.15 -8.96 -8.54
C CYS A 221 -5.05 -7.92 -7.87
N PHE A 222 -6.09 -7.41 -8.55
CA PHE A 222 -6.94 -6.32 -8.01
C PHE A 222 -8.24 -6.81 -7.37
N ILE A 223 -8.80 -7.92 -7.84
CA ILE A 223 -10.00 -8.53 -7.27
C ILE A 223 -9.59 -9.59 -6.24
N ASP A 224 -8.80 -10.57 -6.67
CA ASP A 224 -8.35 -11.67 -5.81
C ASP A 224 -7.15 -11.23 -4.96
N ASN A 225 -7.13 -11.66 -3.70
CA ASN A 225 -5.97 -11.48 -2.82
C ASN A 225 -4.98 -12.64 -3.05
N PRO A 226 -3.79 -12.40 -3.62
CA PRO A 226 -2.85 -13.47 -3.90
C PRO A 226 -2.26 -14.03 -2.60
N LEU A 227 -2.30 -15.36 -2.45
CA LEU A 227 -1.86 -16.03 -1.23
C LEU A 227 -0.33 -16.22 -1.20
N PRO A 228 0.32 -16.08 -0.03
CA PRO A 228 1.72 -16.40 0.16
C PRO A 228 2.07 -17.83 -0.27
N ALA A 229 3.25 -18.01 -0.88
CA ALA A 229 3.69 -19.31 -1.38
C ALA A 229 3.77 -20.40 -0.30
N ASN A 230 4.15 -20.03 0.93
CA ASN A 230 4.33 -20.95 2.05
C ASN A 230 3.38 -20.59 3.21
N PRO A 231 2.12 -21.06 3.20
CA PRO A 231 1.12 -20.67 4.20
C PRO A 231 1.50 -21.09 5.63
N ARG A 232 2.19 -22.22 5.79
CA ARG A 232 2.66 -22.69 7.11
C ARG A 232 3.70 -21.76 7.73
N LEU A 233 4.72 -21.38 6.95
CA LEU A 233 5.75 -20.45 7.42
C LEU A 233 5.15 -19.09 7.73
N TYR A 234 4.25 -18.61 6.87
CA TYR A 234 3.50 -17.38 7.07
C TYR A 234 2.75 -17.38 8.41
N TYR A 235 2.02 -18.46 8.69
CA TYR A 235 1.29 -18.63 9.96
C TYR A 235 2.23 -18.67 11.19
N ILE A 236 3.32 -19.43 11.13
CA ILE A 236 4.30 -19.54 12.24
C ILE A 236 4.90 -18.16 12.57
N ILE A 237 5.27 -17.39 11.54
CA ILE A 237 5.84 -16.06 11.73
C ILE A 237 4.80 -15.09 12.32
N ARG A 238 3.53 -15.21 11.93
CA ARG A 238 2.44 -14.46 12.56
C ARG A 238 2.22 -14.85 14.02
N MET A 239 2.35 -16.13 14.38
CA MET A 239 2.31 -16.58 15.78
C MET A 239 3.48 -16.01 16.60
N MET A 240 4.69 -15.94 16.02
CA MET A 240 5.81 -15.22 16.64
C MET A 240 5.50 -13.74 16.84
N GLY A 241 4.77 -13.12 15.90
CA GLY A 241 4.25 -11.76 16.03
C GLY A 241 3.32 -11.58 17.23
N TRP A 242 2.39 -12.51 17.45
CA TRP A 242 1.51 -12.50 18.61
C TRP A 242 2.28 -12.66 19.93
N ALA A 243 3.23 -13.60 19.98
CA ALA A 243 4.06 -13.81 21.16
C ALA A 243 4.93 -12.57 21.46
N GLY A 244 5.57 -11.99 20.44
CA GLY A 244 6.34 -10.76 20.55
C GLY A 244 5.49 -9.57 20.98
N PHE A 245 4.27 -9.42 20.46
CA PHE A 245 3.36 -8.37 20.91
C PHE A 245 2.96 -8.52 22.38
N ALA A 246 2.64 -9.75 22.83
CA ALA A 246 2.29 -10.01 24.22
C ALA A 246 3.45 -9.72 25.18
N VAL A 247 4.67 -10.15 24.84
CA VAL A 247 5.88 -9.84 25.62
C VAL A 247 6.13 -8.34 25.64
N GLN A 248 5.99 -7.64 24.50
CA GLN A 248 6.17 -6.20 24.41
C GLN A 248 5.18 -5.44 25.32
N ALA A 249 3.91 -5.84 25.30
CA ALA A 249 2.86 -5.23 26.13
C ALA A 249 3.17 -5.34 27.64
N ILE A 250 3.57 -6.53 28.10
CA ILE A 250 3.91 -6.77 29.51
C ILE A 250 5.18 -6.02 29.90
N THR A 251 6.24 -6.18 29.11
CA THR A 251 7.57 -5.65 29.43
C THR A 251 7.60 -4.12 29.41
N LEU A 252 6.85 -3.47 28.51
CA LEU A 252 6.74 -2.03 28.51
C LEU A 252 6.04 -1.50 29.77
N GLY A 253 4.93 -2.12 30.19
CA GLY A 253 4.23 -1.72 31.41
C GLY A 253 5.10 -1.83 32.67
N MET A 254 6.08 -2.74 32.65
CA MET A 254 7.03 -2.96 33.75
C MET A 254 8.36 -2.18 33.62
N SER A 255 8.65 -1.60 32.46
CA SER A 255 9.89 -0.86 32.21
C SER A 255 9.92 0.50 32.91
N GLY A 256 11.11 1.05 33.12
CA GLY A 256 11.28 2.37 33.74
C GLY A 256 10.65 3.49 32.92
N LEU A 257 10.21 4.58 33.57
CA LEU A 257 9.49 5.68 32.91
C LEU A 257 10.29 6.29 31.74
N ALA A 258 11.59 6.46 31.89
CA ALA A 258 12.46 6.96 30.83
C ALA A 258 12.46 6.04 29.60
N THR A 259 12.57 4.72 29.80
CA THR A 259 12.48 3.72 28.74
C THR A 259 11.11 3.76 28.05
N GLN A 260 10.03 3.87 28.82
CA GLN A 260 8.68 3.97 28.29
C GLN A 260 8.53 5.18 27.37
N ILE A 261 8.95 6.38 27.81
CA ILE A 261 8.85 7.62 27.04
C ILE A 261 9.65 7.51 25.73
N VAL A 262 10.90 7.05 25.80
CA VAL A 262 11.76 6.94 24.61
C VAL A 262 11.20 5.90 23.62
N THR A 263 10.73 4.75 24.11
CA THR A 263 10.13 3.72 23.26
C THR A 263 8.89 4.27 22.56
N VAL A 264 7.95 4.86 23.31
CA VAL A 264 6.72 5.45 22.77
C VAL A 264 7.04 6.54 21.75
N PHE A 265 7.97 7.44 22.06
CA PHE A 265 8.38 8.52 21.16
C PHE A 265 8.92 7.98 19.83
N ILE A 266 9.80 6.98 19.87
CA ILE A 266 10.36 6.36 18.67
C ILE A 266 9.27 5.67 17.84
N MET A 267 8.35 4.95 18.48
CA MET A 267 7.23 4.29 17.77
C MET A 267 6.24 5.28 17.16
N VAL A 268 5.92 6.37 17.86
CA VAL A 268 5.03 7.42 17.35
C VAL A 268 5.65 8.11 16.14
N ILE A 269 6.90 8.56 16.22
CA ILE A 269 7.58 9.19 15.08
C ILE A 269 7.67 8.24 13.89
N SER A 270 8.05 6.99 14.14
CA SER A 270 8.11 5.96 13.10
C SER A 270 6.76 5.72 12.42
N THR A 271 5.68 5.73 13.21
CA THR A 271 4.31 5.59 12.70
C THR A 271 3.89 6.82 11.91
N LEU A 272 4.21 8.03 12.36
CA LEU A 272 3.94 9.27 11.63
C LEU A 272 4.69 9.30 10.28
N LEU A 273 5.98 8.94 10.27
CA LEU A 273 6.77 8.85 9.03
C LEU A 273 6.15 7.86 8.04
N THR A 274 5.65 6.73 8.54
CA THR A 274 4.96 5.72 7.72
C THR A 274 3.63 6.25 7.19
N HIS A 275 2.85 6.93 8.03
CA HIS A 275 1.55 7.50 7.67
C HIS A 275 1.66 8.62 6.63
N PHE A 276 2.62 9.54 6.79
CA PHE A 276 2.92 10.58 5.81
C PHE A 276 3.64 10.06 4.56
N LYS A 277 3.81 8.74 4.44
CA LYS A 277 4.44 8.07 3.29
C LYS A 277 5.85 8.57 3.00
N ALA A 278 6.62 8.91 4.04
CA ALA A 278 7.97 9.42 3.87
C ALA A 278 8.83 8.39 3.12
N GLY A 279 9.33 8.77 1.94
CA GLY A 279 10.15 7.91 1.09
C GLY A 279 9.40 6.76 0.41
N CYS A 280 8.06 6.81 0.29
CA CYS A 280 7.31 5.84 -0.51
C CYS A 280 7.37 6.17 -2.01
N ASP A 281 7.49 5.13 -2.85
CA ASP A 281 7.30 5.22 -4.29
C ASP A 281 5.95 4.60 -4.67
N ASP A 282 4.89 5.41 -4.63
CA ASP A 282 3.51 4.97 -4.88
C ASP A 282 3.28 4.50 -6.33
N HIS A 283 4.24 4.76 -7.24
CA HIS A 283 4.19 4.27 -8.63
C HIS A 283 4.53 2.79 -8.76
N ILE A 284 5.09 2.17 -7.73
CA ILE A 284 5.56 0.77 -7.78
C ILE A 284 4.98 0.00 -6.61
N VAL A 285 4.24 -1.06 -6.92
CA VAL A 285 3.72 -2.01 -5.93
C VAL A 285 4.43 -3.35 -6.13
N GLY A 286 4.95 -3.91 -5.03
CA GLY A 286 5.78 -5.12 -5.11
C GLY A 286 7.12 -4.85 -5.81
N THR A 287 7.37 -5.56 -6.90
CA THR A 287 8.54 -5.35 -7.78
C THR A 287 8.16 -5.24 -9.26
N ARG A 288 6.93 -5.61 -9.64
CA ARG A 288 6.50 -5.69 -11.04
C ARG A 288 5.34 -4.77 -11.41
N LEU A 289 4.44 -4.47 -10.48
CA LEU A 289 3.26 -3.65 -10.78
C LEU A 289 3.63 -2.18 -10.75
N ARG A 290 3.35 -1.48 -11.85
CA ARG A 290 3.59 -0.04 -11.99
C ARG A 290 2.28 0.68 -12.21
N ALA A 291 2.05 1.74 -11.43
CA ALA A 291 0.94 2.66 -11.57
C ALA A 291 1.42 3.98 -12.16
N GLN A 292 0.94 4.31 -13.36
CA GLN A 292 1.13 5.60 -13.98
C GLN A 292 -0.11 6.44 -13.77
N LEU A 293 0.02 7.51 -12.97
CA LEU A 293 -1.05 8.46 -12.74
C LEU A 293 -1.02 9.52 -13.83
N GLN A 294 -2.11 9.62 -14.59
CA GLN A 294 -2.32 10.65 -15.59
C GLN A 294 -3.45 11.57 -15.12
N LYS A 295 -3.16 12.87 -15.08
CA LYS A 295 -4.19 13.88 -14.85
C LYS A 295 -4.80 14.29 -16.19
N LEU A 296 -6.10 14.08 -16.31
CA LEU A 296 -6.92 14.55 -17.41
C LEU A 296 -7.58 15.85 -16.98
N GLU A 297 -7.36 16.94 -17.72
CA GLU A 297 -8.00 18.22 -17.45
C GLU A 297 -9.45 18.24 -17.96
N MET A 298 -10.28 17.32 -17.44
CA MET A 298 -11.66 17.13 -17.86
C MET A 298 -12.62 17.87 -16.93
N LYS A 299 -13.50 18.69 -17.49
CA LYS A 299 -14.43 19.50 -16.67
C LYS A 299 -15.69 18.73 -16.28
N ARG A 300 -16.11 17.75 -17.09
CA ARG A 300 -17.33 16.97 -16.85
C ARG A 300 -17.03 15.48 -16.87
N ARG A 301 -17.77 14.72 -16.05
CA ARG A 301 -17.70 13.25 -16.01
C ARG A 301 -17.95 12.60 -17.37
N GLN A 302 -18.80 13.20 -18.18
CA GLN A 302 -19.06 12.79 -19.55
C GLN A 302 -17.80 12.76 -20.42
N ASP A 303 -16.88 13.71 -20.22
CA ASP A 303 -15.64 13.79 -20.99
C ASP A 303 -14.71 12.59 -20.67
N VAL A 304 -14.81 12.04 -19.46
CA VAL A 304 -14.12 10.81 -19.05
C VAL A 304 -14.67 9.60 -19.81
N TYR A 305 -15.99 9.49 -19.99
CA TYR A 305 -16.59 8.42 -20.79
C TYR A 305 -16.24 8.51 -22.28
N VAL A 306 -16.10 9.73 -22.80
CA VAL A 306 -15.56 9.93 -24.16
C VAL A 306 -14.09 9.53 -24.23
N ALA A 307 -13.31 9.81 -23.17
CA ALA A 307 -11.90 9.44 -23.10
C ALA A 307 -11.65 7.93 -22.97
N LEU A 308 -12.60 7.18 -22.41
CA LEU A 308 -12.57 5.72 -22.31
C LEU A 308 -12.69 5.00 -23.65
N GLN A 309 -13.16 5.68 -24.70
CA GLN A 309 -13.40 5.07 -26.03
C GLN A 309 -14.21 3.78 -25.91
N LEU A 310 -15.39 3.88 -25.28
CA LEU A 310 -16.25 2.72 -25.03
C LEU A 310 -16.74 2.10 -26.35
N GLU A 311 -16.64 0.78 -26.43
CA GLU A 311 -17.30 -0.03 -27.45
C GLU A 311 -18.82 -0.12 -27.17
N ASP A 312 -19.61 -0.52 -28.16
CA ASP A 312 -21.07 -0.50 -28.03
C ASP A 312 -21.59 -1.41 -26.90
N TYR A 313 -20.96 -2.58 -26.71
CA TYR A 313 -21.29 -3.48 -25.58
C TYR A 313 -20.82 -2.93 -24.22
N GLU A 314 -19.72 -2.16 -24.21
CA GLU A 314 -19.20 -1.50 -23.01
C GLU A 314 -20.16 -0.37 -22.59
N GLU A 315 -20.68 0.40 -23.54
CA GLU A 315 -21.72 1.42 -23.29
C GLU A 315 -23.01 0.80 -22.76
N GLU A 316 -23.44 -0.35 -23.29
CA GLU A 316 -24.61 -1.06 -22.80
C GLU A 316 -24.42 -1.54 -21.35
N SER A 317 -23.25 -2.10 -21.04
CA SER A 317 -22.90 -2.50 -19.66
C SER A 317 -22.94 -1.29 -18.70
N MET A 318 -22.37 -0.16 -19.12
CA MET A 318 -22.38 1.10 -18.37
C MET A 318 -23.80 1.65 -18.13
N LEU A 319 -24.71 1.47 -19.10
CA LEU A 319 -26.12 1.80 -18.98
C LEU A 319 -26.83 0.89 -17.97
N GLN A 320 -26.61 -0.42 -18.05
CA GLN A 320 -27.20 -1.40 -17.12
C GLN A 320 -26.76 -1.17 -15.68
N TRP A 321 -25.51 -0.72 -15.47
CA TRP A 321 -24.98 -0.39 -14.16
C TRP A 321 -25.35 1.00 -13.65
N ASN A 322 -26.20 1.74 -14.38
CA ASN A 322 -26.61 3.11 -14.04
C ASN A 322 -25.43 4.09 -13.94
N LEU A 323 -24.33 3.82 -14.66
CA LEU A 323 -23.17 4.71 -14.71
C LEU A 323 -23.33 5.79 -15.77
N MET A 324 -24.12 5.52 -16.82
CA MET A 324 -24.56 6.49 -17.82
C MET A 324 -26.05 6.78 -17.64
N PRO A 325 -26.52 8.01 -17.97
CA PRO A 325 -27.94 8.33 -17.89
C PRO A 325 -28.78 7.43 -18.80
N HIS A 326 -29.88 6.87 -18.30
CA HIS A 326 -30.81 6.14 -19.15
C HIS A 326 -31.29 7.03 -20.30
N LYS A 327 -31.39 6.44 -21.49
CA LYS A 327 -31.90 7.10 -22.69
C LYS A 327 -33.41 7.32 -22.55
N THR A 328 -33.78 8.39 -21.86
CA THR A 328 -35.18 8.78 -21.64
C THR A 328 -35.59 9.95 -22.54
N GLN A 329 -36.90 10.20 -22.64
CA GLN A 329 -37.42 11.35 -23.40
C GLN A 329 -37.17 12.71 -22.73
N SER A 330 -36.62 12.73 -21.51
CA SER A 330 -36.32 13.95 -20.75
C SER A 330 -35.33 14.84 -21.52
N PRO A 331 -35.56 16.18 -21.57
CA PRO A 331 -34.68 17.10 -22.26
C PRO A 331 -33.23 17.06 -21.73
N MET A 332 -33.05 16.83 -20.43
CA MET A 332 -31.72 16.72 -19.81
C MET A 332 -30.96 15.47 -20.25
N SER A 333 -31.67 14.34 -20.40
CA SER A 333 -31.11 13.10 -20.92
C SER A 333 -30.70 13.26 -22.39
N LYS A 334 -31.59 13.83 -23.22
CA LYS A 334 -31.29 14.08 -24.64
C LYS A 334 -30.07 14.97 -24.81
N GLN A 335 -30.03 16.11 -24.11
CA GLN A 335 -28.89 17.03 -24.16
C GLN A 335 -27.57 16.36 -23.76
N TRP A 336 -27.60 15.50 -22.75
CA TRP A 336 -26.41 14.76 -22.33
C TRP A 336 -25.93 13.80 -23.43
N TRP A 337 -26.83 13.01 -24.02
CA TRP A 337 -26.48 12.07 -25.09
C TRP A 337 -26.01 12.78 -26.36
N ASP A 338 -26.65 13.89 -26.74
CA ASP A 338 -26.25 14.70 -27.90
C ASP A 338 -24.82 15.26 -27.74
N ASP A 339 -24.50 15.82 -26.56
CA ASP A 339 -23.13 16.29 -26.26
C ASP A 339 -22.13 15.11 -26.26
N TYR A 340 -22.56 13.93 -25.81
CA TYR A 340 -21.70 12.74 -25.73
C TYR A 340 -21.33 12.25 -27.13
N PHE A 341 -22.32 12.08 -28.00
CA PHE A 341 -22.11 11.63 -29.38
C PHE A 341 -21.36 12.66 -30.21
N THR A 342 -21.61 13.96 -30.00
CA THR A 342 -20.87 15.04 -30.67
C THR A 342 -19.38 14.99 -30.32
N LYS A 343 -19.05 14.83 -29.03
CA LYS A 343 -17.66 14.70 -28.56
C LYS A 343 -17.01 13.39 -29.00
N LYS A 344 -17.73 12.27 -28.95
CA LYS A 344 -17.26 10.95 -29.43
C LYS A 344 -16.89 11.03 -30.92
N SER A 345 -17.75 11.63 -31.73
CA SER A 345 -17.53 11.77 -33.17
C SER A 345 -16.35 12.68 -33.50
N SER A 346 -16.27 13.85 -32.85
CA SER A 346 -15.16 14.81 -33.05
C SER A 346 -13.80 14.20 -32.73
N ARG A 347 -13.74 13.37 -31.67
CA ARG A 347 -12.52 12.67 -31.27
C ARG A 347 -12.15 11.57 -32.26
N ASN A 348 -13.12 10.79 -32.74
CA ASN A 348 -12.85 9.74 -33.73
C ASN A 348 -12.28 10.34 -35.03
N SER A 349 -12.80 11.47 -35.50
CA SER A 349 -12.27 12.17 -36.68
C SER A 349 -10.81 12.65 -36.48
N SER A 350 -10.47 13.21 -35.32
CA SER A 350 -9.09 13.66 -35.03
C SER A 350 -8.08 12.51 -34.88
N VAL A 351 -8.53 11.32 -34.46
CA VAL A 351 -7.70 10.11 -34.44
C VAL A 351 -7.45 9.62 -35.87
N VAL A 352 -8.47 9.59 -36.72
CA VAL A 352 -8.35 9.18 -38.14
C VAL A 352 -7.40 10.12 -38.90
N GLU A 353 -7.47 11.43 -38.64
CA GLU A 353 -6.60 12.43 -39.28
C GLU A 353 -5.12 12.30 -38.85
N LYS A 354 -4.85 11.92 -37.60
CA LYS A 354 -3.50 11.60 -37.11
C LYS A 354 -2.93 10.30 -37.68
N VAL A 355 -3.76 9.28 -37.87
CA VAL A 355 -3.33 8.02 -38.49
C VAL A 355 -3.06 8.22 -39.99
N SER A 356 -3.82 9.08 -40.67
CA SER A 356 -3.62 9.42 -42.08
C SER A 356 -2.40 10.32 -42.36
N SER A 357 -1.82 10.95 -41.34
CA SER A 357 -0.68 11.87 -41.46
C SER A 357 0.64 11.31 -40.92
N ALA A 358 0.65 10.06 -40.45
CA ALA A 358 1.89 9.34 -40.15
C ALA A 358 2.62 8.99 -41.45
N PRO A 359 3.94 9.27 -41.58
CA PRO A 359 4.69 8.98 -42.79
C PRO A 359 4.69 7.47 -43.05
N VAL A 360 4.31 7.10 -44.27
CA VAL A 360 4.43 5.74 -44.80
C VAL A 360 5.91 5.48 -45.03
N ASP A 361 6.61 4.98 -44.02
CA ASP A 361 7.94 4.44 -44.24
C ASP A 361 7.81 3.18 -45.09
N SER A 362 8.37 3.30 -46.27
CA SER A 362 8.42 2.36 -47.38
C SER A 362 9.01 1.02 -46.97
N ALA A 363 8.15 0.04 -46.68
CA ALA A 363 8.49 -1.37 -46.79
C ALA A 363 8.45 -1.78 -48.28
N MET A 364 9.42 -1.28 -49.05
CA MET A 364 9.74 -1.79 -50.37
C MET A 364 11.26 -1.78 -50.47
N ASN A 365 11.86 -2.92 -50.14
CA ASN A 365 13.11 -3.45 -50.68
C ASN A 365 13.52 -4.71 -49.89
N SER A 366 13.05 -5.87 -50.34
CA SER A 366 13.98 -7.00 -50.50
C SER A 366 14.74 -6.76 -51.81
N PRO A 367 16.04 -7.06 -51.88
CA PRO A 367 16.40 -8.22 -52.68
C PRO A 367 17.61 -9.04 -52.17
N VAL A 368 17.51 -10.35 -52.48
CA VAL A 368 18.51 -11.43 -52.64
C VAL A 368 19.36 -11.83 -51.44
#